data_AF-A0A7S1Z9S2-F1
#
_entry.id   AF-A0A7S1Z9S2-F1
#
_cell.length_a   1.000
_cell.length_b   1.000
_cell.length_c   1.000
_cell.angle_alpha   90.00
_cell.angle_beta   90.00
_cell.angle_gamma   90.00
#
_symmetry.space_group_name_H-M   'P 1'
#
loop_
_entity.id
_entity.type
_entity.pdbx_description
1 polymer ?
#
loop_
_entity_poly.entity_id
_entity_poly.type
_entity_poly.pdbx_seq_one_letter_code
_entity_poly.pdbx_strand_id
1 'polypeptide(L)'
;RNGDTVYVPSKVKRKSTDQAFELGKYLQSKGAVMYGAYWCPHCSHQKEILGREAFTLINYTECASKGFQSNAAMCLQQKVDGFPTWKIGNKVRSGEMPLVELAKWSGYKGKIEEELEGDVSMSGMSGSCR
;
A
#
# COMPACT_ATOMS: atom_id res chain seq x y z
N ARG A 1 12.76 -3.57 32.37
CA ARG A 1 12.02 -3.04 31.19
C ARG A 1 13.06 -2.75 30.12
N ASN A 2 13.16 -3.55 29.06
CA ASN A 2 14.30 -3.57 28.13
C ASN A 2 14.39 -2.39 27.15
N GLY A 3 13.85 -1.20 27.44
CA GLY A 3 14.17 0.04 26.71
C GLY A 3 13.96 0.06 25.18
N ASP A 4 13.37 -0.98 24.59
CA ASP A 4 13.33 -1.14 23.14
C ASP A 4 12.36 -0.12 22.52
N THR A 5 12.89 0.70 21.62
CA THR A 5 12.11 1.70 20.90
C THR A 5 11.29 1.03 19.80
N VAL A 6 9.95 1.20 19.88
CA VAL A 6 9.00 0.72 18.87
C VAL A 6 8.50 1.90 18.04
N TYR A 7 8.60 1.79 16.72
CA TYR A 7 8.17 2.83 15.78
C TYR A 7 6.77 2.54 15.26
N VAL A 8 5.90 3.54 15.37
CA VAL A 8 4.54 3.50 14.84
C VAL A 8 4.55 4.21 13.48
N PRO A 9 4.04 3.59 12.40
CA PRO A 9 3.92 4.28 11.11
C PRO A 9 3.03 5.51 11.23
N SER A 10 3.33 6.54 10.43
CA SER A 10 2.49 7.74 10.34
C SER A 10 1.07 7.38 9.92
N LYS A 11 0.09 8.08 10.48
CA LYS A 11 -1.32 7.94 10.08
C LYS A 11 -1.49 8.47 8.66
N VAL A 12 -2.28 7.74 7.87
CA VAL A 12 -2.72 8.18 6.54
C VAL A 12 -3.50 9.49 6.69
N LYS A 13 -3.20 10.49 5.86
CA LYS A 13 -3.78 11.83 5.97
C LYS A 13 -4.98 12.00 5.03
N ARG A 14 -4.86 11.52 3.79
CA ARG A 14 -5.92 11.63 2.77
C ARG A 14 -7.16 10.82 3.15
N LYS A 15 -8.33 11.37 2.85
CA LYS A 15 -9.57 10.59 2.81
C LYS A 15 -9.56 9.74 1.54
N SER A 16 -10.16 8.58 1.64
CA SER A 16 -10.36 7.64 0.52
C SER A 16 -11.44 8.20 -0.38
N THR A 17 -11.26 8.01 -1.69
CA THR A 17 -12.36 8.18 -2.64
C THR A 17 -13.28 6.96 -2.56
N ASP A 18 -14.51 7.09 -3.08
CA ASP A 18 -15.45 5.97 -3.13
C ASP A 18 -14.87 4.78 -3.93
N GLN A 19 -14.14 5.07 -5.01
CA GLN A 19 -13.44 4.07 -5.82
C GLN A 19 -12.35 3.34 -5.04
N ALA A 20 -11.54 4.07 -4.27
CA ALA A 20 -10.52 3.48 -3.41
C ALA A 20 -11.14 2.60 -2.31
N PHE A 21 -12.25 3.05 -1.73
CA PHE A 21 -12.95 2.29 -0.70
C PHE A 21 -13.55 0.98 -1.24
N GLU A 22 -14.21 1.02 -2.41
CA GLU A 22 -14.74 -0.18 -3.05
C GLU A 22 -13.64 -1.14 -3.52
N LEU A 23 -12.52 -0.62 -4.02
CA LEU A 23 -11.35 -1.44 -4.31
C LEU A 23 -10.78 -2.07 -3.03
N GLY A 24 -10.72 -1.32 -1.93
CA GLY A 24 -10.29 -1.80 -0.61
C GLY A 24 -11.13 -2.98 -0.12
N LYS A 25 -12.46 -2.88 -0.21
CA LYS A 25 -13.37 -3.99 0.09
C LYS A 25 -13.11 -5.21 -0.78
N TYR A 26 -12.91 -5.00 -2.09
CA TYR A 26 -12.62 -6.09 -3.01
C TYR A 26 -11.31 -6.79 -2.65
N LEU A 27 -10.24 -6.03 -2.44
CA LEU A 27 -8.92 -6.55 -2.03
C LEU A 27 -9.01 -7.33 -0.72
N GLN A 28 -9.73 -6.80 0.27
CA GLN A 28 -10.00 -7.49 1.52
C GLN A 28 -10.72 -8.84 1.29
N SER A 29 -11.78 -8.85 0.48
CA SER A 29 -12.53 -10.08 0.16
C SER A 29 -11.69 -11.15 -0.55
N LYS A 30 -10.61 -10.74 -1.23
CA LYS A 30 -9.66 -11.64 -1.89
C LYS A 30 -8.48 -12.02 -1.01
N GLY A 31 -8.45 -11.56 0.23
CA GLY A 31 -7.33 -11.79 1.15
C GLY A 31 -6.04 -11.15 0.66
N ALA A 32 -6.14 -10.01 -0.03
CA ALA A 32 -4.95 -9.28 -0.46
C ALA A 32 -4.16 -8.79 0.77
N VAL A 33 -2.85 -8.95 0.73
CA VAL A 33 -1.93 -8.52 1.77
C VAL A 33 -0.93 -7.52 1.19
N MET A 34 -0.72 -6.42 1.90
CA MET A 34 0.34 -5.46 1.63
C MET A 34 1.45 -5.62 2.66
N TYR A 35 2.62 -6.05 2.21
CA TYR A 35 3.84 -6.09 3.00
C TYR A 35 4.56 -4.75 2.87
N GLY A 36 4.89 -4.13 4.00
CA GLY A 36 5.57 -2.84 4.00
C GLY A 36 6.42 -2.65 5.24
N ALA A 37 7.04 -1.47 5.31
CA ALA A 37 7.84 -1.04 6.45
C ALA A 37 7.40 0.35 6.91
N TYR A 38 7.45 0.62 8.22
CA TYR A 38 7.02 1.92 8.77
C TYR A 38 7.83 3.11 8.23
N TRP A 39 9.09 2.90 7.88
CA TRP A 39 10.02 3.92 7.37
C TRP A 39 10.00 4.03 5.84
N CYS A 40 9.26 3.17 5.15
CA CYS A 40 9.29 3.07 3.69
C CYS A 40 8.41 4.17 3.06
N PRO A 41 9.00 5.11 2.28
CA PRO A 41 8.26 6.23 1.72
C PRO A 41 7.20 5.78 0.71
N HIS A 42 7.54 4.82 -0.17
CA HIS A 42 6.59 4.23 -1.13
C HIS A 42 5.42 3.52 -0.43
N CYS A 43 5.67 2.94 0.75
CA CYS A 43 4.63 2.31 1.55
C CYS A 43 3.69 3.37 2.14
N SER A 44 4.24 4.50 2.60
CA SER A 44 3.43 5.63 3.05
C SER A 44 2.59 6.18 1.89
N HIS A 45 3.21 6.35 0.72
CA HIS A 45 2.55 6.87 -0.47
C HIS A 45 1.42 5.97 -0.98
N GLN A 46 1.66 4.66 -1.08
CA GLN A 46 0.60 3.68 -1.41
C GLN A 46 -0.60 3.76 -0.45
N LYS A 47 -0.35 4.00 0.85
CA LYS A 47 -1.42 4.18 1.84
C LYS A 47 -2.19 5.48 1.62
N GLU A 48 -1.52 6.56 1.22
CA GLU A 48 -2.18 7.83 0.86
C GLU A 48 -3.01 7.72 -0.43
N ILE A 49 -2.54 6.95 -1.41
CA ILE A 49 -3.28 6.63 -2.64
C ILE A 49 -4.60 5.91 -2.29
N LEU A 50 -4.56 4.94 -1.38
CA LEU A 50 -5.77 4.27 -0.89
C LEU A 50 -6.65 5.20 -0.03
N GLY A 51 -6.03 6.02 0.81
CA GLY A 51 -6.71 6.84 1.80
C GLY A 51 -7.06 6.07 3.08
N ARG A 52 -7.46 6.81 4.11
CA ARG A 52 -7.68 6.31 5.47
C ARG A 52 -8.66 5.14 5.54
N GLU A 53 -9.86 5.34 5.02
CA GLU A 53 -11.00 4.43 5.07
C GLU A 53 -10.76 3.15 4.26
N ALA A 54 -10.13 3.23 3.08
CA ALA A 54 -9.81 2.04 2.29
C ALA A 54 -8.65 1.25 2.92
N PHE A 55 -7.62 1.95 3.43
CA PHE A 55 -6.47 1.29 4.02
C PHE A 55 -6.80 0.50 5.29
N THR A 56 -7.83 0.89 6.05
CA THR A 56 -8.28 0.08 7.21
C THR A 56 -8.83 -1.29 6.82
N LEU A 57 -9.23 -1.48 5.55
CA LEU A 57 -9.70 -2.77 5.03
C LEU A 57 -8.55 -3.67 4.55
N ILE A 58 -7.37 -3.10 4.31
CA ILE A 58 -6.23 -3.82 3.75
C ILE A 58 -5.51 -4.61 4.85
N ASN A 59 -5.22 -5.88 4.56
CA ASN A 59 -4.36 -6.68 5.43
C ASN A 59 -2.91 -6.18 5.28
N TYR A 60 -2.47 -5.31 6.19
CA TYR A 60 -1.10 -4.81 6.20
C TYR A 60 -0.22 -5.66 7.11
N THR A 61 0.97 -6.04 6.64
CA THR A 61 1.99 -6.71 7.45
C THR A 61 3.21 -5.80 7.57
N GLU A 62 3.55 -5.43 8.80
CA GLU A 62 4.76 -4.66 9.11
C GLU A 62 5.98 -5.57 9.12
N CYS A 63 6.91 -5.35 8.19
CA CYS A 63 8.08 -6.19 8.00
C CYS A 63 9.35 -5.65 8.66
N ALA A 64 9.38 -4.39 9.13
CA ALA A 64 10.54 -3.86 9.84
C ALA A 64 10.52 -4.31 11.29
N SER A 65 11.62 -4.89 11.79
CA SER A 65 11.72 -5.50 13.12
C SER A 65 11.38 -4.56 14.29
N LYS A 66 11.66 -3.26 14.16
CA LYS A 66 11.32 -2.23 15.16
C LYS A 66 9.94 -1.59 14.95
N GLY A 67 9.20 -2.03 13.93
CA GLY A 67 7.85 -1.55 13.67
C GLY A 67 6.86 -2.05 14.71
N PHE A 68 5.84 -1.25 14.97
CA PHE A 68 4.72 -1.65 15.82
C PHE A 68 4.03 -2.88 15.25
N GLN A 69 3.87 -3.92 16.07
CA GLN A 69 3.30 -5.22 15.68
C GLN A 69 4.03 -5.86 14.48
N SER A 70 5.34 -5.65 14.41
CA SER A 70 6.19 -6.26 13.37
C SER A 70 6.02 -7.78 13.29
N ASN A 71 5.97 -8.27 12.06
CA ASN A 71 6.06 -9.68 11.73
C ASN A 71 7.15 -9.93 10.67
N ALA A 72 8.36 -9.42 10.94
CA ALA A 72 9.52 -9.56 10.06
C ALA A 72 9.82 -11.02 9.67
N ALA A 73 9.64 -11.97 10.61
CA ALA A 73 9.84 -13.40 10.35
C ALA A 73 8.88 -13.94 9.26
N MET A 74 7.60 -13.54 9.29
CA MET A 74 6.66 -13.90 8.24
C MET A 74 7.06 -13.29 6.90
N CYS A 75 7.53 -12.04 6.86
CA CYS A 75 7.95 -11.42 5.60
C CYS A 75 9.14 -12.16 4.96
N LEU A 76 10.10 -12.64 5.76
CA LEU A 76 11.20 -13.48 5.29
C LEU A 76 10.69 -14.83 4.75
N GLN A 77 9.76 -15.49 5.45
CA GLN A 77 9.16 -16.74 4.98
C GLN A 77 8.39 -16.58 3.68
N GLN A 78 7.74 -15.43 3.49
CA GLN A 78 7.02 -15.09 2.26
C GLN A 78 7.92 -14.58 1.13
N LYS A 79 9.25 -14.53 1.35
CA LYS A 79 10.26 -14.05 0.38
C LYS A 79 9.94 -12.63 -0.13
N VAL A 80 9.61 -11.74 0.80
CA VAL A 80 9.40 -10.33 0.47
C VAL A 80 10.76 -9.65 0.34
N ASP A 81 11.18 -9.41 -0.91
CA ASP A 81 12.50 -8.85 -1.23
C ASP A 81 12.51 -7.31 -1.31
N GLY A 82 11.34 -6.67 -1.24
CA GLY A 82 11.21 -5.21 -1.34
C GLY A 82 9.85 -4.69 -0.86
N PHE A 83 9.77 -3.38 -0.66
CA PHE A 83 8.57 -2.72 -0.14
C PHE A 83 8.10 -1.53 -1.00
N PRO A 84 6.78 -1.32 -1.14
CA PRO A 84 5.74 -2.26 -0.72
C PRO A 84 5.71 -3.49 -1.64
N THR A 85 5.20 -4.60 -1.13
CA THR A 85 4.89 -5.80 -1.93
C THR A 85 3.45 -6.21 -1.68
N TRP A 86 2.70 -6.41 -2.76
CA TRP A 86 1.33 -6.89 -2.75
C TRP A 86 1.28 -8.38 -3.02
N LYS A 87 0.40 -9.08 -2.31
CA LYS A 87 0.09 -10.49 -2.54
C LYS A 87 -1.41 -10.72 -2.55
N ILE A 88 -1.91 -11.45 -3.55
CA ILE A 88 -3.31 -11.88 -3.65
C ILE A 88 -3.35 -13.31 -4.20
N GLY A 89 -3.70 -14.27 -3.33
CA GLY A 89 -3.52 -15.69 -3.63
C GLY A 89 -2.07 -16.02 -4.01
N ASN A 90 -1.86 -16.53 -5.22
CA ASN A 90 -0.53 -16.86 -5.77
C ASN A 90 0.13 -15.72 -6.55
N LYS A 91 -0.56 -14.58 -6.74
CA LYS A 91 0.01 -13.43 -7.42
C LYS A 91 0.78 -12.58 -6.42
N VAL A 92 2.01 -12.23 -6.78
CA VAL A 92 2.87 -11.31 -6.02
C VAL A 92 3.29 -10.17 -6.95
N ARG A 93 3.33 -8.96 -6.41
CA ARG A 93 3.80 -7.79 -7.15
C ARG A 93 4.51 -6.82 -6.22
N SER A 94 5.74 -6.48 -6.56
CA SER A 94 6.53 -5.50 -5.81
C SER A 94 6.35 -4.10 -6.40
N GLY A 95 6.51 -3.10 -5.54
CA GLY A 95 6.40 -1.69 -5.88
C GLY A 95 5.06 -1.08 -5.47
N GLU A 96 5.10 0.24 -5.29
CA GLU A 96 3.88 1.04 -5.23
C GLU A 96 3.20 1.06 -6.60
N MET A 97 1.88 1.25 -6.61
CA MET A 97 1.10 1.37 -7.83
C MET A 97 -0.14 2.26 -7.66
N PRO A 98 -0.56 2.97 -8.73
CA PRO A 98 -1.84 3.69 -8.77
C PRO A 98 -3.04 2.77 -8.54
N LEU A 99 -4.22 3.33 -8.19
CA LEU A 99 -5.41 2.49 -7.94
C LEU A 99 -5.88 1.79 -9.23
N VAL A 100 -5.80 2.45 -10.38
CA VAL A 100 -6.09 1.84 -11.70
C VAL A 100 -5.27 0.57 -11.88
N GLU A 101 -3.99 0.62 -11.58
CA GLU A 101 -3.08 -0.50 -11.77
C GLU A 101 -3.33 -1.61 -10.74
N LEU A 102 -3.56 -1.24 -9.47
CA LEU A 102 -3.93 -2.18 -8.42
C LEU A 102 -5.24 -2.91 -8.73
N ALA A 103 -6.23 -2.19 -9.26
CA ALA A 103 -7.51 -2.75 -9.71
C ALA A 103 -7.31 -3.73 -10.87
N LYS A 104 -6.59 -3.33 -11.92
CA LYS A 104 -6.29 -4.20 -13.08
C LYS A 104 -5.56 -5.47 -12.64
N TRP A 105 -4.52 -5.34 -11.84
CA TRP A 105 -3.71 -6.48 -11.38
C TRP A 105 -4.50 -7.44 -10.47
N SER A 106 -5.33 -6.91 -9.57
CA SER A 106 -6.19 -7.69 -8.67
C SER A 106 -7.41 -8.31 -9.37
N GLY A 107 -7.68 -7.93 -10.61
CA GLY A 107 -8.85 -8.38 -11.38
C GLY A 107 -10.16 -7.75 -10.91
N TYR A 108 -10.09 -6.58 -10.27
CA TYR A 108 -11.26 -5.79 -9.93
C TYR A 108 -12.00 -5.36 -11.20
N LYS A 109 -13.33 -5.49 -11.19
CA LYS A 109 -14.19 -5.19 -12.35
C LYS A 109 -14.88 -3.83 -12.26
N GLY A 110 -14.78 -3.13 -11.14
CA GLY A 110 -15.33 -1.79 -11.00
C GLY A 110 -14.52 -0.77 -11.80
N LYS A 111 -15.16 0.35 -12.13
CA LYS A 111 -14.50 1.45 -12.84
C LYS A 111 -13.64 2.25 -11.88
N ILE A 112 -12.36 2.35 -12.17
CA ILE A 112 -11.45 3.32 -11.56
C ILE A 112 -11.18 4.40 -12.59
N GLU A 113 -11.43 5.64 -12.20
CA GLU A 113 -11.21 6.82 -13.04
C GLU A 113 -9.90 7.45 -12.59
N GLU A 114 -8.88 7.35 -13.43
CA GLU A 114 -7.50 7.79 -13.13
C GLU A 114 -7.46 9.28 -12.75
N GLU A 115 -8.31 10.08 -13.40
CA GLU A 115 -8.44 11.53 -13.19
C GLU A 115 -8.96 11.87 -11.78
N LEU A 116 -9.74 10.98 -11.16
CA LEU A 116 -10.30 11.15 -9.81
C LEU A 116 -9.34 10.69 -8.70
N GLU A 117 -8.23 10.02 -9.02
CA GLU A 117 -7.22 9.63 -8.03
C GLU A 117 -6.53 10.85 -7.42
N GLY A 118 -6.65 12.02 -8.06
CA GLY A 118 -6.34 13.34 -7.53
C GLY A 118 -4.84 13.54 -7.33
N ASP A 119 -4.22 14.32 -8.23
CA ASP A 119 -2.83 14.82 -8.21
C ASP A 119 -1.87 13.99 -7.35
N VAL A 120 -1.78 12.70 -7.67
CA VAL A 120 -0.60 11.89 -7.38
C VAL A 120 0.18 11.91 -8.67
N SER A 121 0.73 13.07 -8.98
CA SER A 121 1.34 13.36 -10.26
C SER A 121 2.43 12.33 -10.57
N MET A 122 2.10 11.38 -11.45
CA MET A 122 3.04 10.77 -12.38
C MET A 122 3.48 11.85 -13.38
N SER A 123 4.14 12.92 -12.92
CA SER A 123 4.82 13.89 -13.80
C SER A 123 6.25 13.43 -14.07
N GLY A 124 6.35 12.30 -14.74
CA GLY A 124 7.47 12.03 -15.62
C GLY A 124 7.27 12.75 -16.95
N MET A 125 7.36 14.09 -16.98
CA MET A 125 7.54 14.85 -18.22
C MET A 125 8.43 16.07 -17.96
N SER A 126 9.70 15.92 -18.33
CA SER A 126 10.67 16.95 -18.75
C SER A 126 10.24 18.42 -18.58
N GLY A 127 10.61 19.04 -17.46
CA GLY A 127 10.72 20.49 -17.33
C GLY A 127 12.19 20.89 -17.20
N SER A 128 12.83 21.25 -18.29
CA SER A 128 14.18 21.83 -18.28
C SER A 128 14.14 23.11 -17.44
N CYS A 129 14.93 23.17 -16.37
CA CYS A 129 15.20 24.44 -15.69
C CYS A 129 15.87 25.39 -16.70
N ARG A 130 15.33 26.60 -16.83
CA ARG A 130 16.02 27.76 -17.39
C ARG A 130 16.53 28.63 -16.25
#